data_AF-A0A7S4UTG0-F1
#
_entry.id   AF-A0A7S4UTG0-F1
#
_cell.length_a   1.000
_cell.length_b   1.000
_cell.length_c   1.000
_cell.angle_alpha   90.00
_cell.angle_beta   90.00
_cell.angle_gamma   90.00
#
_symmetry.space_group_name_H-M   'P 1'
#
loop_
_entity.id
_entity.type
_entity.pdbx_description
1 polymer ?
#
loop_
_entity_poly.entity_id
_entity_poly.type
_entity_poly.pdbx_seq_one_letter_code
_entity_poly.pdbx_strand_id
1 'polypeptide(L)'
;AGGGRCRARGASPPRVMRLAMVCVSPLPLLVGSAVPRRPPARAPVPAVARAAWEVPGGPGVQRAAAASLGAALLAVLAALWRRLRGRRGRRAQAPPPPEAEVPEGYRAAGVLFYSRDKAGDVSHVLLGVEERKVPLRDLGQGSGTAKRRVLLFPQGKREPHDRGFVDTARREYVEETADPWGLADSLEEAITGKAPQLPSTWYADAKMAVVFCEVPERDVLESGGAGPANQALPLRPVWVQSAELRRALASTAATSMDVKTSLGWFPLFPVTRRFLQTAAVLRWLGVAPRGARGGARGTGRRRP
;
A
#
# COMPACT_ATOMS: atom_id res chain seq x y z
N ALA A 1 24.54 -46.70 46.19
CA ALA A 1 23.81 -45.74 47.03
C ALA A 1 23.72 -44.40 46.28
N GLY A 2 22.53 -43.80 46.18
CA GLY A 2 22.35 -42.48 45.54
C GLY A 2 21.12 -42.38 44.64
N GLY A 3 19.92 -42.61 45.20
CA GLY A 3 18.65 -42.37 44.51
C GLY A 3 18.15 -40.95 44.77
N GLY A 4 18.00 -40.15 43.72
CA GLY A 4 17.36 -38.83 43.78
C GLY A 4 15.99 -38.88 43.09
N ARG A 5 14.91 -38.92 43.87
CA ARG A 5 13.53 -38.81 43.36
C ARG A 5 13.09 -37.35 43.40
N CYS A 6 12.91 -36.72 42.24
CA CYS A 6 12.24 -35.43 42.14
C CYS A 6 10.72 -35.64 42.02
N ARG A 7 9.97 -35.15 43.02
CA ARG A 7 8.50 -35.16 43.05
C ARG A 7 7.93 -34.10 42.10
N ALA A 8 6.99 -34.52 41.26
CA ALA A 8 6.12 -33.65 40.47
C ALA A 8 5.12 -32.91 41.38
N ARG A 9 4.98 -31.59 41.19
CA ARG A 9 3.89 -30.79 41.77
C ARG A 9 2.77 -30.67 40.74
N GLY A 10 1.58 -31.10 41.12
CA GLY A 10 0.37 -31.04 40.31
C GLY A 10 -0.11 -29.60 40.09
N ALA A 11 -0.50 -29.32 38.85
CA ALA A 11 -1.23 -28.12 38.46
C ALA A 11 -2.71 -28.27 38.82
N SER A 12 -3.29 -27.24 39.45
CA SER A 12 -4.74 -27.10 39.60
C SER A 12 -5.32 -26.35 38.39
N PRO A 13 -6.51 -26.74 37.88
CA PRO A 13 -7.17 -26.07 36.77
C PRO A 13 -7.88 -24.77 37.21
N PRO A 14 -8.13 -23.84 36.27
CA PRO A 14 -8.69 -22.52 36.56
C PRO A 14 -10.23 -22.58 36.59
N ARG A 15 -10.88 -21.72 37.37
CA ARG A 15 -12.34 -21.56 37.24
C ARG A 15 -12.88 -20.20 37.67
N VAL A 16 -13.74 -19.72 36.77
CA VAL A 16 -14.86 -18.77 36.89
C VAL A 16 -14.58 -17.27 36.73
N MET A 17 -14.71 -16.84 35.47
CA MET A 17 -15.21 -15.51 35.07
C MET A 17 -16.62 -15.27 35.64
N ARG A 18 -16.89 -14.07 36.16
CA ARG A 18 -18.24 -13.48 36.12
C ARG A 18 -18.21 -11.97 35.90
N LEU A 19 -19.02 -11.57 34.91
CA LEU A 19 -19.74 -10.32 34.68
C LEU A 19 -18.97 -9.00 34.77
N ALA A 20 -18.66 -8.44 33.60
CA ALA A 20 -18.57 -6.99 33.42
C ALA A 20 -19.89 -6.47 32.87
N MET A 21 -20.52 -5.61 33.66
CA MET A 21 -21.73 -4.85 33.41
C MET A 21 -21.49 -3.86 32.26
N VAL A 22 -22.30 -3.92 31.21
CA VAL A 22 -22.28 -2.94 30.11
C VAL A 22 -23.02 -1.69 30.58
N CYS A 23 -22.27 -0.67 31.00
CA CYS A 23 -22.80 0.69 31.15
C CYS A 23 -23.02 1.31 29.78
N VAL A 24 -24.28 1.48 29.40
CA VAL A 24 -24.69 2.30 28.25
C VAL A 24 -24.65 3.76 28.70
N SER A 25 -23.64 4.51 28.27
CA SER A 25 -23.61 5.97 28.44
C SER A 25 -24.35 6.65 27.28
N PRO A 26 -25.27 7.59 27.55
CA PRO A 26 -25.94 8.36 26.51
C PRO A 26 -24.98 9.37 25.87
N LEU A 27 -24.92 9.38 24.53
CA LEU A 27 -24.23 10.41 23.76
C LEU A 27 -24.92 11.78 23.96
N PRO A 28 -24.18 12.86 24.23
CA PRO A 28 -24.75 14.20 24.15
C PRO A 28 -24.95 14.61 22.69
N LEU A 29 -26.19 14.99 22.37
CA LEU A 29 -26.56 15.72 21.16
C LEU A 29 -25.84 17.08 21.16
N LEU A 30 -24.72 17.15 20.46
CA LEU A 30 -24.05 18.40 20.11
C LEU A 30 -24.81 19.07 18.97
N VAL A 31 -25.73 19.96 19.33
CA VAL A 31 -26.34 20.95 18.42
C VAL A 31 -25.25 21.94 18.02
N GLY A 32 -24.67 21.73 16.84
CA GLY A 32 -23.72 22.65 16.23
C GLY A 32 -24.45 23.83 15.58
N SER A 33 -24.34 25.01 16.20
CA SER A 33 -24.74 26.29 15.63
C SER A 33 -24.08 26.53 14.27
N ALA A 34 -24.89 26.69 13.24
CA ALA A 34 -24.44 27.11 11.91
C ALA A 34 -23.92 28.55 11.97
N VAL A 35 -22.60 28.72 11.92
CA VAL A 35 -21.97 30.02 11.72
C VAL A 35 -22.16 30.42 10.25
N PRO A 36 -22.82 31.55 9.93
CA PRO A 36 -22.97 32.01 8.56
C PRO A 36 -21.61 32.36 7.98
N ARG A 37 -21.16 31.58 6.99
CA ARG A 37 -19.96 31.89 6.19
C ARG A 37 -20.22 33.15 5.37
N ARG A 38 -19.59 34.26 5.75
CA ARG A 38 -19.49 35.46 4.91
C ARG A 38 -18.84 35.09 3.57
N PRO A 39 -19.38 35.52 2.43
CA PRO A 39 -18.74 35.33 1.14
C PRO A 39 -17.39 36.07 1.11
N PRO A 40 -16.34 35.48 0.51
CA PRO A 40 -15.07 36.15 0.35
C PRO A 40 -15.24 37.40 -0.53
N ALA A 41 -14.65 38.50 -0.09
CA ALA A 41 -14.59 39.74 -0.85
C ALA A 41 -13.97 39.46 -2.24
N ARG A 42 -14.68 39.89 -3.29
CA ARG A 42 -14.19 39.82 -4.68
C ARG A 42 -12.90 40.62 -4.77
N ALA A 43 -11.80 39.95 -5.13
CA ALA A 43 -10.56 40.62 -5.48
C ALA A 43 -10.79 41.53 -6.69
N PRO A 44 -10.20 42.74 -6.71
CA PRO A 44 -10.27 43.61 -7.88
C PRO A 44 -9.61 42.91 -9.06
N VAL A 45 -10.39 42.75 -10.14
CA VAL A 45 -9.87 42.30 -11.44
C VAL A 45 -8.85 43.34 -11.88
N PRO A 46 -7.58 42.97 -12.15
CA PRO A 46 -6.64 43.91 -12.70
C PRO A 46 -7.19 44.40 -14.04
N ALA A 47 -7.25 45.73 -14.19
CA ALA A 47 -7.54 46.38 -15.46
C ALA A 47 -6.43 46.01 -16.44
N VAL A 48 -6.59 44.87 -17.12
CA VAL A 48 -5.76 44.49 -18.24
C VAL A 48 -6.07 45.50 -19.33
N ALA A 49 -5.05 46.32 -19.61
CA ALA A 49 -5.03 47.28 -20.69
C ALA A 49 -5.63 46.66 -21.96
N ARG A 50 -6.80 47.15 -22.36
CA ARG A 50 -7.33 46.98 -23.70
C ARG A 50 -6.42 47.77 -24.65
N ALA A 51 -5.27 47.19 -24.99
CA ALA A 51 -4.55 47.59 -26.19
C ALA A 51 -5.42 47.13 -27.37
N ALA A 52 -6.20 48.07 -27.89
CA ALA A 52 -6.91 47.92 -29.16
C ALA A 52 -5.86 47.76 -30.25
N TRP A 53 -5.63 46.52 -30.66
CA TRP A 53 -4.96 46.21 -31.91
C TRP A 53 -6.02 46.36 -33.01
N GLU A 54 -6.22 47.59 -33.48
CA GLU A 54 -6.93 47.80 -34.74
C GLU A 54 -6.06 47.23 -35.86
N VAL A 55 -6.41 46.04 -36.34
CA VAL A 55 -5.84 45.50 -37.57
C VAL A 55 -6.62 46.12 -38.73
N PRO A 56 -5.97 46.93 -39.60
CA PRO A 56 -6.59 47.38 -40.81
C PRO A 56 -6.72 46.16 -41.73
N GLY A 57 -7.92 45.59 -41.80
CA GLY A 57 -8.20 44.43 -42.63
C GLY A 57 -9.69 44.19 -42.73
N GLY A 58 -10.24 44.25 -43.95
CA GLY A 58 -11.66 44.05 -44.21
C GLY A 58 -12.21 42.71 -43.70
N PRO A 59 -13.55 42.54 -43.64
CA PRO A 59 -14.22 41.43 -42.97
C PRO A 59 -13.82 40.02 -43.46
N GLY A 60 -13.24 39.90 -44.66
CA GLY A 60 -12.68 38.64 -45.17
C GLY A 60 -11.35 38.24 -44.51
N VAL A 61 -10.50 39.20 -44.14
CA VAL A 61 -9.15 38.95 -43.58
C VAL A 61 -9.24 38.50 -42.12
N GLN A 62 -10.20 39.06 -41.36
CA GLN A 62 -10.41 38.69 -39.96
C GLN A 62 -10.94 37.26 -39.79
N ARG A 63 -11.79 36.78 -40.70
CA ARG A 63 -12.30 35.39 -40.68
C ARG A 63 -11.20 34.38 -41.00
N ALA A 64 -10.29 34.70 -41.93
CA ALA A 64 -9.16 33.84 -42.26
C ALA A 64 -8.14 33.75 -41.11
N ALA A 65 -7.87 34.85 -40.41
CA ALA A 65 -6.96 34.87 -39.26
C ALA A 65 -7.52 34.13 -38.03
N ALA A 66 -8.83 34.21 -37.78
CA ALA A 66 -9.47 33.45 -36.70
C ALA A 66 -9.45 31.93 -36.97
N ALA A 67 -9.66 31.52 -38.22
CA ALA A 67 -9.62 30.11 -38.61
C ALA A 67 -8.21 29.49 -38.48
N SER A 68 -7.16 30.23 -38.81
CA SER A 68 -5.77 29.74 -38.69
C SER A 68 -5.31 29.59 -37.25
N LEU A 69 -5.71 30.49 -36.34
CA LEU A 69 -5.44 30.38 -34.91
C LEU A 69 -6.15 29.18 -34.26
N GLY A 70 -7.41 28.93 -34.64
CA GLY A 70 -8.16 27.76 -34.16
C GLY A 70 -7.52 26.43 -34.58
N ALA A 71 -7.10 26.33 -35.84
CA ALA A 71 -6.41 25.14 -36.36
C ALA A 71 -5.05 24.90 -35.66
N ALA A 72 -4.28 25.96 -35.42
CA ALA A 72 -3.00 25.87 -34.72
C ALA A 72 -3.18 25.40 -33.26
N LEU A 73 -4.17 25.92 -32.53
CA LEU A 73 -4.46 25.49 -31.17
C LEU A 73 -4.89 24.02 -31.11
N LEU A 74 -5.76 23.57 -32.02
CA LEU A 74 -6.17 22.17 -32.10
C LEU A 74 -5.00 21.25 -32.45
N ALA A 75 -4.09 21.67 -33.34
CA ALA A 75 -2.89 20.92 -33.65
C ALA A 75 -1.94 20.80 -32.45
N VAL A 76 -1.77 21.88 -31.68
CA VAL A 76 -0.98 21.87 -30.43
C VAL A 76 -1.62 20.94 -29.40
N LEU A 77 -2.93 21.04 -29.18
CA LEU A 77 -3.65 20.16 -28.25
C LEU A 77 -3.58 18.70 -28.69
N ALA A 78 -3.72 18.41 -29.98
CA ALA A 78 -3.60 17.05 -30.53
C ALA A 78 -2.17 16.51 -30.38
N ALA A 79 -1.14 17.34 -30.62
CA ALA A 79 0.26 16.96 -30.41
C ALA A 79 0.57 16.74 -28.92
N LEU A 80 0.06 17.61 -28.05
CA LEU A 80 0.18 17.45 -26.59
C LEU A 80 -0.51 16.16 -26.14
N TRP A 81 -1.72 15.90 -26.64
CA TRP A 81 -2.48 14.70 -26.33
C TRP A 81 -1.78 13.44 -26.87
N ARG A 82 -1.28 13.43 -28.10
CA ARG A 82 -0.44 12.32 -28.62
C ARG A 82 0.82 12.11 -27.80
N ARG A 83 1.49 13.18 -27.35
CA ARG A 83 2.69 13.08 -26.52
C ARG A 83 2.37 12.54 -25.13
N LEU A 84 1.27 12.97 -24.53
CA LEU A 84 0.79 12.47 -23.24
C LEU A 84 0.29 11.01 -23.35
N ARG A 85 -0.38 10.66 -24.44
CA ARG A 85 -0.90 9.30 -24.72
C ARG A 85 0.23 8.34 -25.09
N GLY A 86 1.22 8.77 -25.88
CA GLY A 86 2.42 8.00 -26.20
C GLY A 86 3.33 7.77 -25.00
N ARG A 87 3.39 8.72 -24.07
CA ARG A 87 4.04 8.51 -22.76
C ARG A 87 3.29 7.49 -21.88
N ARG A 88 1.96 7.39 -22.00
CA ARG A 88 1.18 6.35 -21.33
C ARG A 88 1.31 4.98 -22.01
N GLY A 89 1.35 4.92 -23.34
CA GLY A 89 1.44 3.67 -24.10
C GLY A 89 2.82 3.01 -24.09
N ARG A 90 3.88 3.75 -23.77
CA ARG A 90 5.23 3.21 -23.51
C ARG A 90 5.56 3.15 -22.03
N ARG A 91 4.55 3.08 -21.16
CA ARG A 91 4.82 2.71 -19.78
C ARG A 91 5.20 1.24 -19.82
N ALA A 92 6.49 0.96 -19.66
CA ALA A 92 6.97 -0.40 -19.47
C ALA A 92 6.08 -1.03 -18.40
N GLN A 93 5.54 -2.22 -18.69
CA GLN A 93 4.78 -3.00 -17.71
C GLN A 93 5.52 -2.97 -16.38
N ALA A 94 4.79 -2.82 -15.27
CA ALA A 94 5.44 -2.80 -13.98
C ALA A 94 6.33 -4.05 -13.87
N PRO A 95 7.56 -3.88 -13.35
CA PRO A 95 8.51 -4.98 -13.32
C PRO A 95 7.90 -6.19 -12.59
N PRO A 96 8.34 -7.41 -12.94
CA PRO A 96 7.94 -8.58 -12.19
C PRO A 96 8.28 -8.37 -10.69
N PRO A 97 7.56 -9.04 -9.79
CA PRO A 97 7.92 -8.99 -8.37
C PRO A 97 9.37 -9.42 -8.20
N PRO A 98 10.04 -8.92 -7.15
CA PRO A 98 11.41 -9.30 -6.92
C PRO A 98 11.52 -10.79 -6.62
N GLU A 99 12.44 -11.45 -7.34
CA GLU A 99 12.84 -12.82 -7.09
C GLU A 99 14.21 -12.79 -6.40
N ALA A 100 14.28 -13.40 -5.22
CA ALA A 100 15.52 -13.62 -4.50
C ALA A 100 15.51 -15.01 -3.89
N GLU A 101 16.67 -15.66 -3.87
CA GLU A 101 16.85 -16.94 -3.19
C GLU A 101 16.51 -16.78 -1.70
N VAL A 102 15.57 -17.60 -1.23
CA VAL A 102 15.19 -17.65 0.18
C VAL A 102 16.06 -18.68 0.88
N PRO A 103 16.86 -18.30 1.89
CA PRO A 103 17.66 -19.26 2.63
C PRO A 103 16.81 -20.31 3.33
N GLU A 104 17.26 -21.56 3.37
CA GLU A 104 16.59 -22.65 4.10
C GLU A 104 16.36 -22.33 5.59
N GLY A 105 17.22 -21.48 6.17
CA GLY A 105 17.17 -21.00 7.54
C GLY A 105 16.18 -19.85 7.81
N TYR A 106 15.16 -19.66 6.96
CA TYR A 106 14.11 -18.67 7.21
C TYR A 106 13.39 -18.94 8.55
N ARG A 107 13.00 -17.87 9.24
CA ARG A 107 12.32 -17.94 10.55
C ARG A 107 10.86 -17.54 10.50
N ALA A 108 10.48 -16.79 9.48
CA ALA A 108 9.13 -16.31 9.26
C ALA A 108 8.82 -16.31 7.77
N ALA A 109 7.54 -16.35 7.44
CA ALA A 109 7.08 -16.09 6.09
C ALA A 109 5.80 -15.26 6.12
N GLY A 110 5.55 -14.53 5.03
CA GLY A 110 4.32 -13.80 4.82
C GLY A 110 3.95 -13.76 3.34
N VAL A 111 2.73 -13.32 3.06
CA VAL A 111 2.19 -13.24 1.71
C VAL A 111 1.69 -11.84 1.40
N LEU A 112 1.98 -11.36 0.18
CA LEU A 112 1.37 -10.20 -0.42
C LEU A 112 0.53 -10.63 -1.62
N PHE A 113 -0.78 -10.68 -1.41
CA PHE A 113 -1.72 -10.77 -2.53
C PHE A 113 -1.82 -9.40 -3.21
N TYR A 114 -1.84 -9.39 -4.53
CA TYR A 114 -1.92 -8.15 -5.30
C TYR A 114 -2.64 -8.38 -6.62
N SER A 115 -3.21 -7.32 -7.17
CA SER A 115 -3.76 -7.34 -8.53
C SER A 115 -3.07 -6.30 -9.40
N ARG A 116 -3.10 -6.53 -10.71
CA ARG A 116 -2.64 -5.57 -11.71
C ARG A 116 -3.83 -4.95 -12.43
N ASP A 117 -3.68 -3.70 -12.85
CA ASP A 117 -4.63 -3.06 -13.75
C ASP A 117 -4.39 -3.51 -15.21
N LYS A 118 -5.22 -3.01 -16.12
CA LYS A 118 -5.09 -3.26 -17.57
C LYS A 118 -3.76 -2.79 -18.18
N ALA A 119 -3.01 -1.92 -17.50
CA ALA A 119 -1.68 -1.49 -17.92
C ALA A 119 -0.56 -2.40 -17.38
N GLY A 120 -0.91 -3.42 -16.59
CA GLY A 120 0.05 -4.31 -15.92
C GLY A 120 0.68 -3.69 -14.68
N ASP A 121 0.23 -2.51 -14.24
CA ASP A 121 0.70 -1.87 -13.01
C ASP A 121 0.00 -2.50 -11.81
N VAL A 122 0.73 -2.70 -10.70
CA VAL A 122 0.10 -3.11 -9.43
C VAL A 122 -0.96 -2.08 -9.05
N SER A 123 -2.21 -2.50 -8.96
CA SER A 123 -3.37 -1.63 -8.70
C SER A 123 -3.81 -1.72 -7.24
N HIS A 124 -3.84 -2.93 -6.69
CA HIS A 124 -4.21 -3.18 -5.30
C HIS A 124 -3.23 -4.16 -4.64
N VAL A 125 -3.08 -4.00 -3.32
CA VAL A 125 -2.30 -4.90 -2.46
C VAL A 125 -3.17 -5.25 -1.26
N LEU A 126 -3.26 -6.53 -0.92
CA LEU A 126 -3.97 -6.96 0.27
C LEU A 126 -3.10 -6.72 1.49
N LEU A 127 -3.62 -5.93 2.42
CA LEU A 127 -3.08 -5.78 3.77
C LEU A 127 -4.19 -6.15 4.76
N GLY A 128 -3.90 -6.06 6.05
CA GLY A 128 -4.88 -6.23 7.10
C GLY A 128 -4.71 -5.20 8.21
N VAL A 129 -5.82 -4.88 8.87
CA VAL A 129 -5.87 -3.97 10.01
C VAL A 129 -5.86 -4.78 11.30
N GLU A 130 -4.87 -4.54 12.15
CA GLU A 130 -4.73 -5.17 13.48
C GLU A 130 -4.40 -4.10 14.54
N GLU A 131 -4.84 -4.31 15.79
CA GLU A 131 -4.36 -3.51 16.92
C GLU A 131 -3.02 -4.04 17.44
N ARG A 132 -1.96 -3.24 17.33
CA ARG A 132 -0.62 -3.58 17.83
C ARG A 132 -0.12 -2.53 18.82
N LYS A 133 0.68 -2.98 19.78
CA LYS A 133 1.51 -2.08 20.59
C LYS A 133 2.71 -1.64 19.74
N VAL A 134 2.75 -0.36 19.39
CA VAL A 134 3.79 0.21 18.52
C VAL A 134 4.59 1.30 19.24
N PRO A 135 5.91 1.39 19.03
CA PRO A 135 6.71 2.51 19.51
C PRO A 135 6.27 3.81 18.84
N LEU A 136 5.99 4.86 19.62
CA LEU A 136 5.56 6.17 19.09
C LEU A 136 6.62 6.79 18.17
N ARG A 137 7.90 6.49 18.39
CA ARG A 137 9.01 6.95 17.54
C ARG A 137 8.90 6.43 16.11
N ASP A 138 8.40 5.21 15.92
CA ASP A 138 8.26 4.60 14.60
C ASP A 138 7.07 5.21 13.83
N LEU A 139 6.17 5.90 14.56
CA LEU A 139 5.07 6.70 14.01
C LEU A 139 5.42 8.20 13.88
N GLY A 140 6.60 8.62 14.35
CA GLY A 140 6.97 10.05 14.44
C GLY A 140 6.20 10.84 15.50
N GLN A 141 5.73 10.19 16.56
CA GLN A 141 4.93 10.77 17.65
C GLN A 141 5.71 10.89 18.98
N GLY A 142 7.05 10.91 18.95
CA GLY A 142 7.89 11.06 20.14
C GLY A 142 8.30 9.73 20.80
N SER A 143 8.46 9.72 22.13
CA SER A 143 8.90 8.55 22.91
C SER A 143 7.72 7.75 23.48
N GLY A 144 7.96 6.48 23.85
CA GLY A 144 6.94 5.60 24.45
C GLY A 144 6.30 4.61 23.48
N THR A 145 5.22 3.96 23.92
CA THR A 145 4.46 2.96 23.16
C THR A 145 2.97 3.21 23.28
N ALA A 146 2.21 3.00 22.21
CA ALA A 146 0.76 3.07 22.22
C ALA A 146 0.14 1.87 21.51
N LYS A 147 -1.09 1.51 21.90
CA LYS A 147 -1.93 0.61 21.10
C LYS A 147 -2.51 1.39 19.93
N ARG A 148 -2.24 0.93 18.71
CA ARG A 148 -2.72 1.56 17.48
C ARG A 148 -3.21 0.50 16.52
N ARG A 149 -4.24 0.83 15.75
CA ARG A 149 -4.63 0.04 14.58
C ARG A 149 -3.66 0.35 13.45
N VAL A 150 -2.99 -0.67 12.93
CA VAL A 150 -1.94 -0.54 11.92
C VAL A 150 -2.23 -1.44 10.74
N LEU A 151 -1.64 -1.11 9.59
CA LEU A 151 -1.64 -1.96 8.40
C LEU A 151 -0.40 -2.83 8.35
N LEU A 152 -0.60 -4.13 8.18
CA LEU A 152 0.44 -5.11 7.92
C LEU A 152 -0.06 -6.14 6.91
N PHE A 153 0.83 -6.93 6.32
CA PHE A 153 0.42 -8.11 5.56
C PHE A 153 0.48 -9.35 6.46
N PRO A 154 -0.31 -10.40 6.15
CA PRO A 154 -0.32 -11.64 6.91
C PRO A 154 1.07 -12.28 6.94
N GLN A 155 1.55 -12.58 8.14
CA GLN A 155 2.90 -13.10 8.34
C GLN A 155 3.05 -13.74 9.72
N GLY A 156 3.89 -14.77 9.80
CA GLY A 156 4.23 -15.35 11.09
C GLY A 156 5.39 -16.32 11.02
N LYS A 157 5.54 -17.10 12.10
CA LYS A 157 6.76 -17.88 12.33
C LYS A 157 6.67 -19.21 11.61
N ARG A 158 7.83 -19.70 11.15
CA ARG A 158 7.94 -21.08 10.67
C ARG A 158 7.65 -22.05 11.82
N GLU A 159 6.81 -23.03 11.55
CA GLU A 159 6.55 -24.17 12.42
C GLU A 159 7.26 -25.44 11.93
N PRO A 160 7.51 -26.42 12.82
CA PRO A 160 8.21 -27.65 12.44
C PRO A 160 7.52 -28.47 11.35
N HIS A 161 6.20 -28.33 11.21
CA HIS A 161 5.41 -29.07 10.24
C HIS A 161 5.25 -28.35 8.89
N ASP A 162 5.74 -27.10 8.78
CA ASP A 162 5.71 -26.34 7.53
C ASP A 162 6.73 -26.93 6.54
N ARG A 163 6.26 -27.32 5.34
CA ARG A 163 7.10 -27.91 4.29
C ARG A 163 8.06 -26.92 3.62
N GLY A 164 7.81 -25.62 3.78
CA GLY A 164 8.56 -24.55 3.13
C GLY A 164 7.92 -23.20 3.40
N PHE A 165 8.56 -22.12 2.95
CA PHE A 165 8.09 -20.77 3.27
C PHE A 165 6.72 -20.42 2.65
N VAL A 166 6.35 -21.07 1.54
CA VAL A 166 5.02 -20.90 0.93
C VAL A 166 3.94 -21.52 1.83
N ASP A 167 4.23 -22.69 2.42
CA ASP A 167 3.34 -23.39 3.35
C ASP A 167 3.16 -22.57 4.65
N THR A 168 4.25 -22.05 5.21
CA THR A 168 4.21 -21.10 6.33
C THR A 168 3.35 -19.87 6.00
N ALA A 169 3.58 -19.22 4.84
CA ALA A 169 2.85 -18.02 4.46
C ALA A 169 1.34 -18.29 4.26
N ARG A 170 0.99 -19.46 3.69
CA ARG A 170 -0.39 -19.91 3.52
C ARG A 170 -1.07 -20.17 4.86
N ARG A 171 -0.45 -20.92 5.76
CA ARG A 171 -0.97 -21.20 7.11
C ARG A 171 -1.27 -19.90 7.86
N GLU A 172 -0.31 -19.00 7.92
CA GLU A 172 -0.44 -17.71 8.62
C GLU A 172 -1.56 -16.85 8.02
N TYR A 173 -1.70 -16.82 6.69
CA TYR A 173 -2.82 -16.11 6.06
C TYR A 173 -4.18 -16.68 6.48
N VAL A 174 -4.35 -18.01 6.47
CA VAL A 174 -5.61 -18.65 6.85
C VAL A 174 -5.91 -18.43 8.33
N GLU A 175 -4.92 -18.60 9.21
CA GLU A 175 -5.08 -18.42 10.66
C GLU A 175 -5.40 -16.97 11.05
N GLU A 176 -4.73 -15.98 10.43
CA GLU A 176 -4.90 -14.57 10.79
C GLU A 176 -6.16 -13.94 10.19
N THR A 177 -6.58 -14.40 9.00
CA THR A 177 -7.66 -13.75 8.23
C THR A 177 -8.93 -14.57 8.09
N ALA A 178 -8.89 -15.87 8.44
CA ALA A 178 -9.94 -16.85 8.11
C ALA A 178 -10.26 -16.97 6.60
N ASP A 179 -9.35 -16.50 5.75
CA ASP A 179 -9.43 -16.51 4.29
C ASP A 179 -10.84 -16.24 3.72
N PRO A 180 -11.35 -15.01 3.86
CA PRO A 180 -12.75 -14.72 3.53
C PRO A 180 -13.06 -14.81 2.03
N TRP A 181 -12.05 -14.96 1.18
CA TRP A 181 -12.19 -14.98 -0.28
C TRP A 181 -11.55 -16.19 -0.96
N GLY A 182 -11.09 -17.20 -0.20
CA GLY A 182 -10.47 -18.39 -0.77
C GLY A 182 -9.13 -18.14 -1.47
N LEU A 183 -8.40 -17.07 -1.11
CA LEU A 183 -7.11 -16.76 -1.75
C LEU A 183 -6.01 -17.76 -1.39
N ALA A 184 -6.19 -18.54 -0.32
CA ALA A 184 -5.25 -19.58 0.06
C ALA A 184 -5.16 -20.71 -0.98
N ASP A 185 -6.18 -20.89 -1.81
CA ASP A 185 -6.18 -21.88 -2.89
C ASP A 185 -5.15 -21.51 -3.97
N SER A 186 -4.97 -20.23 -4.26
CA SER A 186 -3.92 -19.76 -5.19
C SER A 186 -2.50 -20.05 -4.69
N LEU A 187 -2.30 -20.11 -3.37
CA LEU A 187 -1.02 -20.53 -2.78
C LEU A 187 -0.87 -22.06 -2.83
N GLU A 188 -1.94 -22.82 -2.59
CA GLU A 188 -1.95 -24.28 -2.63
C GLU A 188 -1.62 -24.81 -4.03
N GLU A 189 -2.12 -24.16 -5.09
CA GLU A 189 -1.78 -24.50 -6.48
C GLU A 189 -0.28 -24.39 -6.76
N ALA A 190 0.40 -23.42 -6.16
CA ALA A 190 1.85 -23.29 -6.25
C ALA A 190 2.60 -24.35 -5.44
N ILE A 191 2.11 -24.70 -4.25
CA ILE A 191 2.69 -25.76 -3.41
C ILE A 191 2.59 -27.13 -4.10
N THR A 192 1.46 -27.41 -4.75
CA THR A 192 1.20 -28.67 -5.45
C THR A 192 1.86 -28.78 -6.82
N GLY A 193 2.58 -27.74 -7.27
CA GLY A 193 3.26 -27.69 -8.56
C GLY A 193 2.32 -27.56 -9.75
N LYS A 194 1.05 -27.22 -9.52
CA LYS A 194 0.06 -26.96 -10.58
C LYS A 194 0.23 -25.55 -11.17
N ALA A 195 0.78 -24.62 -10.38
CA ALA A 195 1.08 -23.26 -10.80
C ALA A 195 2.60 -23.05 -10.96
N PRO A 196 3.02 -22.02 -11.72
CA PRO A 196 4.41 -21.58 -11.75
C PRO A 196 4.92 -21.25 -10.35
N GLN A 197 6.24 -21.36 -10.15
CA GLN A 197 6.88 -20.95 -8.91
C GLN A 197 6.51 -19.49 -8.59
N LEU A 198 5.96 -19.25 -7.40
CA LEU A 198 5.55 -17.91 -7.00
C LEU A 198 6.78 -17.03 -6.77
N PRO A 199 6.79 -15.79 -7.30
CA PRO A 199 7.83 -14.85 -7.00
C PRO A 199 7.95 -14.64 -5.49
N SER A 200 9.17 -14.64 -4.98
CA SER A 200 9.43 -14.46 -3.56
C SER A 200 10.70 -13.65 -3.33
N THR A 201 10.73 -12.93 -2.21
CA THR A 201 11.89 -12.13 -1.82
C THR A 201 12.29 -12.42 -0.38
N TRP A 202 13.59 -12.33 -0.12
CA TRP A 202 14.15 -12.42 1.22
C TRP A 202 14.21 -11.05 1.89
N TYR A 203 13.64 -10.92 3.09
CA TYR A 203 13.79 -9.76 3.96
C TYR A 203 14.71 -10.09 5.14
N ALA A 204 15.99 -9.77 4.96
CA ALA A 204 17.07 -10.16 5.87
C ALA A 204 16.87 -9.68 7.32
N ASP A 205 16.44 -8.43 7.53
CA ASP A 205 16.27 -7.85 8.88
C ASP A 205 15.31 -8.65 9.76
N ALA A 206 14.28 -9.24 9.15
CA ALA A 206 13.27 -10.04 9.84
C ALA A 206 13.50 -11.56 9.69
N LYS A 207 14.55 -11.98 8.96
CA LYS A 207 14.78 -13.37 8.54
C LYS A 207 13.51 -13.99 7.93
N MET A 208 12.85 -13.23 7.06
CA MET A 208 11.50 -13.52 6.58
C MET A 208 11.47 -13.66 5.07
N ALA A 209 10.82 -14.71 4.59
CA ALA A 209 10.45 -14.86 3.19
C ALA A 209 9.11 -14.16 2.92
N VAL A 210 8.99 -13.44 1.80
CA VAL A 210 7.72 -12.84 1.40
C VAL A 210 7.34 -13.34 0.02
N VAL A 211 6.18 -13.99 -0.07
CA VAL A 211 5.61 -14.55 -1.31
C VAL A 211 4.70 -13.52 -1.94
N PHE A 212 4.83 -13.31 -3.26
CA PHE A 212 3.91 -12.47 -4.03
C PHE A 212 2.94 -13.36 -4.80
N CYS A 213 1.65 -13.20 -4.53
CA CYS A 213 0.59 -13.96 -5.19
C CYS A 213 -0.29 -12.99 -5.99
N GLU A 214 -0.22 -13.08 -7.32
CA GLU A 214 -1.08 -12.26 -8.18
C GLU A 214 -2.48 -12.86 -8.21
N VAL A 215 -3.49 -12.02 -7.96
CA VAL A 215 -4.89 -12.39 -8.07
C VAL A 215 -5.57 -11.58 -9.19
N PRO A 216 -6.53 -12.19 -9.91
CA PRO A 216 -7.35 -11.48 -10.88
C PRO A 216 -7.99 -10.20 -10.30
N GLU A 217 -8.04 -9.13 -11.11
CA GLU A 217 -8.67 -7.87 -10.69
C GLU A 217 -10.15 -8.05 -10.32
N ARG A 218 -10.86 -8.99 -10.95
CA ARG A 218 -12.25 -9.33 -10.63
C ARG A 218 -12.43 -9.76 -9.17
N ASP A 219 -11.48 -10.55 -8.64
CA ASP A 219 -11.55 -11.06 -7.27
C ASP A 219 -11.43 -9.89 -6.29
N VAL A 220 -10.57 -8.90 -6.58
CA VAL A 220 -10.45 -7.68 -5.78
C VAL A 220 -11.75 -6.86 -5.75
N LEU A 221 -12.45 -6.78 -6.88
CA LEU A 221 -13.71 -6.03 -6.99
C LEU A 221 -14.85 -6.72 -6.23
N GLU A 222 -14.94 -8.04 -6.33
CA GLU A 222 -15.91 -8.86 -5.61
C GLU A 222 -15.62 -8.88 -4.10
N SER A 223 -14.33 -8.88 -3.73
CA SER A 223 -13.82 -8.76 -2.36
C SER A 223 -13.82 -7.33 -1.82
N GLY A 224 -14.21 -6.32 -2.60
CA GLY A 224 -14.15 -4.90 -2.21
C GLY A 224 -15.05 -4.52 -1.04
N GLY A 225 -16.01 -5.39 -0.69
CA GLY A 225 -16.77 -5.31 0.54
C GLY A 225 -15.88 -5.60 1.75
N ALA A 226 -16.02 -4.80 2.81
CA ALA A 226 -15.37 -5.13 4.07
C ALA A 226 -15.77 -6.56 4.48
N GLY A 227 -14.79 -7.44 4.67
CA GLY A 227 -15.02 -8.82 5.09
C GLY A 227 -15.94 -8.88 6.32
N PRO A 228 -16.60 -10.04 6.56
CA PRO A 228 -17.68 -10.18 7.52
C PRO A 228 -17.33 -9.52 8.85
N ALA A 229 -18.03 -8.42 9.16
CA ALA A 229 -17.67 -7.52 10.26
C ALA A 229 -17.75 -8.15 11.67
N ASN A 230 -18.29 -9.36 11.76
CA ASN A 230 -18.67 -10.01 13.00
C ASN A 230 -17.70 -11.09 13.50
N GLN A 231 -16.59 -11.36 12.82
CA GLN A 231 -15.60 -12.28 13.34
C GLN A 231 -14.47 -11.51 14.03
N ALA A 232 -14.19 -11.86 15.29
CA ALA A 232 -13.06 -11.35 16.06
C ALA A 232 -11.76 -11.99 15.55
N LEU A 233 -11.39 -11.66 14.32
CA LEU A 233 -10.17 -12.14 13.69
C LEU A 233 -8.97 -11.29 14.16
N PRO A 234 -7.77 -11.90 14.30
CA PRO A 234 -6.55 -11.14 14.59
C PRO A 234 -6.30 -10.04 13.56
N LEU A 235 -6.50 -10.34 12.28
CA LEU A 235 -6.19 -9.45 11.19
C LEU A 235 -7.42 -9.26 10.29
N ARG A 236 -7.94 -8.04 10.20
CA ARG A 236 -9.06 -7.73 9.30
C ARG A 236 -8.54 -7.39 7.90
N PRO A 237 -8.69 -8.28 6.89
CA PRO A 237 -8.11 -8.04 5.57
C PRO A 237 -8.79 -6.88 4.84
N VAL A 238 -8.01 -6.13 4.06
CA VAL A 238 -8.45 -4.96 3.29
C VAL A 238 -7.59 -4.76 2.05
N TRP A 239 -8.24 -4.60 0.90
CA TRP A 239 -7.58 -4.21 -0.34
C TRP A 239 -7.19 -2.73 -0.29
N VAL A 240 -5.91 -2.46 -0.49
CA VAL A 240 -5.32 -1.12 -0.45
C VAL A 240 -4.90 -0.70 -1.85
N GLN A 241 -5.36 0.48 -2.29
CA GLN A 241 -4.93 1.04 -3.57
C GLN A 241 -3.43 1.33 -3.56
N SER A 242 -2.72 0.83 -4.57
CA SER A 242 -1.27 1.00 -4.68
C SER A 242 -0.86 2.48 -4.74
N ALA A 243 -1.70 3.36 -5.29
CA ALA A 243 -1.46 4.80 -5.31
C ALA A 243 -1.35 5.40 -3.90
N GLU A 244 -2.23 4.99 -2.98
CA GLU A 244 -2.23 5.42 -1.59
C GLU A 244 -0.97 4.91 -0.86
N LEU A 245 -0.62 3.65 -1.11
CA LEU A 245 0.59 3.03 -0.55
C LEU A 245 1.86 3.73 -1.04
N ARG A 246 1.98 3.97 -2.35
CA ARG A 246 3.08 4.72 -2.96
C ARG A 246 3.22 6.11 -2.35
N ARG A 247 2.11 6.82 -2.15
CA ARG A 247 2.11 8.16 -1.54
C ARG A 247 2.67 8.10 -0.12
N ALA A 248 2.23 7.14 0.69
CA ALA A 248 2.71 6.98 2.06
C ALA A 248 4.20 6.60 2.12
N LEU A 249 4.65 5.69 1.25
CA LEU A 249 6.06 5.27 1.17
C LEU A 249 6.99 6.36 0.62
N ALA A 250 6.47 7.22 -0.25
CA ALA A 250 7.16 8.39 -0.77
C ALA A 250 7.23 9.55 0.24
N SER A 251 6.59 9.48 1.40
CA SER A 251 6.81 10.51 2.41
C SER A 251 8.20 10.37 3.05
N THR A 252 9.03 11.40 2.94
CA THR A 252 10.28 11.54 3.71
C THR A 252 10.05 12.10 5.11
N ALA A 253 8.83 12.57 5.41
CA ALA A 253 8.53 13.10 6.72
C ALA A 253 8.75 11.99 7.76
N ALA A 254 9.35 12.36 8.89
CA ALA A 254 9.57 11.46 10.02
C ALA A 254 8.25 10.90 10.58
N THR A 255 7.12 11.54 10.29
CA THR A 255 5.77 11.07 10.60
C THR A 255 5.32 9.95 9.66
N SER A 256 4.83 8.85 10.23
CA SER A 256 4.15 7.81 9.44
C SER A 256 2.91 8.43 8.79
N MET A 257 2.90 8.52 7.46
CA MET A 257 1.68 8.87 6.76
C MET A 257 0.72 7.69 6.83
N ASP A 258 -0.49 7.98 7.28
CA ASP A 258 -1.58 7.03 7.25
C ASP A 258 -1.96 6.72 5.80
N VAL A 259 -2.26 5.44 5.55
CA VAL A 259 -2.76 4.93 4.28
C VAL A 259 -4.27 4.87 4.37
N LYS A 260 -4.94 5.45 3.37
CA LYS A 260 -6.40 5.41 3.26
C LYS A 260 -6.85 4.03 2.78
N THR A 261 -7.84 3.46 3.43
CA THR A 261 -8.49 2.20 3.05
C THR A 261 -10.02 2.35 3.11
N SER A 262 -10.76 1.30 2.74
CA SER A 262 -12.22 1.26 2.93
C SER A 262 -12.63 1.22 4.42
N LEU A 263 -11.70 0.89 5.32
CA LEU A 263 -11.94 0.77 6.76
C LEU A 263 -11.54 2.03 7.56
N GLY A 264 -10.86 3.00 6.92
CA GLY A 264 -10.38 4.21 7.58
C GLY A 264 -8.96 4.60 7.18
N TRP A 265 -8.25 5.27 8.09
CA TRP A 265 -6.87 5.71 7.91
C TRP A 265 -6.00 5.02 8.94
N PHE A 266 -4.92 4.39 8.48
CA PHE A 266 -4.07 3.58 9.34
C PHE A 266 -2.60 3.74 8.96
N PRO A 267 -1.68 3.87 9.92
CA PRO A 267 -0.25 3.84 9.64
C PRO A 267 0.18 2.41 9.29
N LEU A 268 1.24 2.29 8.48
CA LEU A 268 1.90 1.01 8.25
C LEU A 268 2.65 0.55 9.51
N PHE A 269 2.55 -0.74 9.84
CA PHE A 269 3.37 -1.36 10.87
C PHE A 269 4.86 -1.23 10.52
N PRO A 270 5.78 -0.95 11.48
CA PRO A 270 7.17 -0.60 11.15
C PRO A 270 7.92 -1.65 10.33
N VAL A 271 7.71 -2.94 10.61
CA VAL A 271 8.32 -4.04 9.83
C VAL A 271 7.81 -4.03 8.40
N THR A 272 6.49 -3.94 8.21
CA THR A 272 5.85 -3.85 6.89
C THR A 272 6.33 -2.62 6.13
N ARG A 273 6.42 -1.46 6.78
CA ARG A 273 6.94 -0.23 6.15
C ARG A 273 8.36 -0.42 5.65
N ARG A 274 9.28 -0.93 6.48
CA ARG A 274 10.69 -1.14 6.09
C ARG A 274 10.80 -2.13 4.93
N PHE A 275 10.05 -3.21 4.97
CA PHE A 275 9.98 -4.17 3.87
C PHE A 275 9.53 -3.52 2.55
N LEU A 276 8.42 -2.78 2.59
CA LEU A 276 7.88 -2.09 1.42
C LEU A 276 8.79 -0.96 0.90
N GLN A 277 9.70 -0.45 1.74
CA GLN A 277 10.71 0.54 1.38
C GLN A 277 11.98 -0.06 0.77
N THR A 278 12.12 -1.38 0.71
CA THR A 278 13.24 -2.00 0.00
C THR A 278 13.21 -1.62 -1.49
N ALA A 279 14.38 -1.45 -2.10
CA ALA A 279 14.48 -1.00 -3.49
C ALA A 279 13.75 -1.94 -4.46
N ALA A 280 13.81 -3.24 -4.19
CA ALA A 280 13.12 -4.29 -4.91
C ALA A 280 11.59 -4.09 -4.92
N VAL A 281 11.00 -3.94 -3.73
CA VAL A 281 9.55 -3.79 -3.57
C VAL A 281 9.07 -2.43 -4.07
N LEU A 282 9.83 -1.36 -3.87
CA LEU A 282 9.53 -0.05 -4.44
C LEU A 282 9.47 -0.08 -5.97
N ARG A 283 10.40 -0.77 -6.64
CA ARG A 283 10.35 -0.95 -8.11
C ARG A 283 9.10 -1.70 -8.55
N TRP A 284 8.77 -2.80 -7.86
CA TRP A 284 7.55 -3.59 -8.12
C TRP A 284 6.27 -2.76 -7.96
N LEU A 285 6.19 -1.91 -6.92
CA LEU A 285 5.09 -0.97 -6.75
C LEU A 285 5.07 0.17 -7.79
N GLY A 286 6.07 0.28 -8.67
CA GLY A 286 6.18 1.35 -9.66
C GLY A 286 6.68 2.68 -9.07
N VAL A 287 7.38 2.65 -7.93
CA VAL A 287 8.06 3.82 -7.35
C VAL A 287 9.48 3.89 -7.92
N ALA A 288 9.80 5.02 -8.57
CA ALA A 288 11.14 5.24 -9.06
C ALA A 288 12.15 5.35 -7.89
N PRO A 289 13.29 4.63 -7.92
CA PRO A 289 14.31 4.74 -6.88
C PRO A 289 14.83 6.18 -6.80
N ARG A 290 14.92 6.72 -5.59
CA ARG A 290 15.22 8.13 -5.31
C ARG A 290 16.61 8.62 -5.78
N GLY A 291 17.47 7.76 -6.30
CA GLY A 291 18.88 8.08 -6.58
C GLY A 291 19.30 8.15 -8.05
N ALA A 292 18.46 7.79 -9.02
CA ALA A 292 18.93 7.67 -10.41
C ALA A 292 19.12 9.01 -11.15
N ARG A 293 18.83 10.16 -10.54
CA ARG A 293 18.86 11.47 -11.22
C ARG A 293 20.14 12.29 -11.04
N GLY A 294 21.16 11.82 -10.30
CA GLY A 294 22.29 12.67 -9.88
C GLY A 294 23.72 12.23 -10.19
N GLY A 295 23.94 11.02 -10.73
CA GLY A 295 25.28 10.42 -10.75
C GLY A 295 26.09 10.52 -12.05
N ALA A 296 25.56 11.11 -13.12
CA ALA A 296 26.29 11.29 -14.38
C ALA A 296 27.05 12.64 -14.44
N ARG A 297 27.58 13.13 -13.31
CA ARG A 297 28.65 14.15 -13.37
C ARG A 297 29.93 13.41 -13.69
N GLY A 298 30.33 13.50 -14.95
CA GLY A 298 31.52 12.87 -15.49
C GLY A 298 32.69 12.99 -14.53
N THR A 299 33.23 11.84 -14.15
CA THR A 299 34.62 11.74 -13.75
C THR A 299 35.44 12.15 -14.96
N GLY A 300 35.68 13.46 -15.05
CA GLY A 300 36.66 14.03 -15.96
C GLY A 300 37.94 13.25 -15.78
N ARG A 301 38.25 12.46 -16.80
CA ARG A 301 39.52 11.80 -17.07
C ARG A 301 40.62 12.85 -16.83
N ARG A 302 41.25 12.87 -15.65
CA ARG A 302 42.60 13.40 -15.54
C ARG A 302 43.47 12.35 -16.23
N ARG A 303 43.88 12.66 -17.46
CA ARG A 303 44.98 11.97 -18.14
C ARG A 303 46.28 12.22 -17.35
N PRO A 304 47.23 11.28 -17.41
CA PRO A 304 48.48 11.31 -16.65
C PRO A 304 49.33 12.54 -16.96
#